data_AF-A0A2K3LAB3-F1
#
_entry.id   AF-A0A2K3LAB3-F1
#
_cell.length_a   1.000
_cell.length_b   1.000
_cell.length_c   1.000
_cell.angle_alpha   90.00
_cell.angle_beta   90.00
_cell.angle_gamma   90.00
#
_symmetry.space_group_name_H-M   'P 1'
#
loop_
_entity.id
_entity.type
_entity.pdbx_description
1 polymer ?
#
loop_
_entity_poly.entity_id
_entity_poly.type
_entity_poly.pdbx_seq_one_letter_code
_entity_poly.pdbx_strand_id
1 'polypeptide(L)'
;SINQQYRFDVEGHVSTFGHPEWARTHEPASSTSPAVSTLIQSGATCIGTTVIDNFAYGISGQNKHFGTPTNPAVPARVPGGSSSGAAVAVAANFVDFSLGQLLIYSQFSVQVSILHHTNGVDTSGGVRVPAGFCGILGFRPSHGAVSHVGIIPISTSLDTVGWFAKDPDILRRVGHILLQAPFVMQRSPRQIVIADDCFQQLNVPLDRSSQVVIKATEKLFGKQVLKHINLEDYISSKVPSLKAYSNQKLNGELKSSSLKLLASIMQFLQRHEFGNKHDEWMSIVKPDLHPAVSAQLQEKFDVSEVEIENSKSVRTEMRAALNSLLKVIILLCSLFNLKSF
;
A
#
# COMPACT_ATOMS: atom_id res chain seq x y z
N SER A 1 -13.87 15.85 21.36
CA SER A 1 -14.15 14.50 20.81
C SER A 1 -13.06 14.21 19.80
N ILE A 2 -12.19 13.23 20.06
CA ILE A 2 -11.03 12.94 19.22
C ILE A 2 -11.47 11.88 18.19
N ASN A 3 -11.49 12.27 16.92
CA ASN A 3 -11.93 11.43 15.80
C ASN A 3 -10.93 10.29 15.55
N GLN A 4 -11.42 9.06 15.62
CA GLN A 4 -10.69 7.79 15.52
C GLN A 4 -10.52 7.38 14.04
N GLN A 5 -9.46 7.85 13.38
CA GLN A 5 -9.37 7.87 11.90
C GLN A 5 -8.75 6.61 11.29
N TYR A 6 -9.31 5.45 11.60
CA TYR A 6 -8.69 4.17 11.26
C TYR A 6 -9.50 3.24 10.33
N ARG A 7 -9.00 2.02 10.09
CA ARG A 7 -9.49 0.88 9.29
C ARG A 7 -9.37 -0.41 10.11
N PHE A 8 -8.50 -0.46 11.13
CA PHE A 8 -8.26 -1.64 11.96
C PHE A 8 -9.19 -1.64 13.16
N ASP A 9 -9.91 -2.72 13.38
CA ASP A 9 -10.79 -2.88 14.53
C ASP A 9 -10.00 -2.86 15.83
N VAL A 10 -10.58 -2.18 16.80
CA VAL A 10 -10.04 -1.92 18.12
C VAL A 10 -11.20 -2.01 19.07
N GLU A 11 -11.09 -2.90 20.04
CA GLU A 11 -12.17 -3.20 20.96
C GLU A 11 -12.71 -1.93 21.63
N GLY A 12 -14.03 -1.75 21.56
CA GLY A 12 -14.74 -0.62 22.16
C GLY A 12 -14.61 0.71 21.43
N HIS A 13 -13.99 0.74 20.24
CA HIS A 13 -13.74 1.97 19.49
C HIS A 13 -14.33 1.91 18.07
N VAL A 14 -14.78 3.05 17.55
CA VAL A 14 -15.40 3.16 16.21
C VAL A 14 -14.37 3.71 15.22
N SER A 15 -14.02 2.90 14.24
CA SER A 15 -13.21 3.31 13.10
C SER A 15 -13.96 4.34 12.24
N THR A 16 -13.37 5.49 11.88
CA THR A 16 -14.03 6.46 10.98
C THR A 16 -13.78 6.18 9.51
N PHE A 17 -12.87 5.27 9.14
CA PHE A 17 -12.54 5.02 7.74
C PHE A 17 -12.19 6.28 6.93
N GLY A 18 -11.62 7.30 7.58
CA GLY A 18 -11.30 8.58 6.95
C GLY A 18 -12.52 9.45 6.62
N HIS A 19 -13.71 9.13 7.15
CA HIS A 19 -14.95 9.88 6.92
C HIS A 19 -15.86 9.94 8.17
N PRO A 20 -16.35 11.11 8.60
CA PRO A 20 -17.14 11.23 9.84
C PRO A 20 -18.45 10.43 9.82
N GLU A 21 -19.15 10.38 8.68
CA GLU A 21 -20.39 9.59 8.56
C GLU A 21 -20.21 8.10 8.86
N TRP A 22 -19.03 7.55 8.57
CA TRP A 22 -18.80 6.12 8.86
C TRP A 22 -18.88 5.86 10.37
N ALA A 23 -18.26 6.72 11.18
CA ALA A 23 -18.34 6.60 12.63
C ALA A 23 -19.74 6.90 13.19
N ARG A 24 -20.56 7.68 12.47
CA ARG A 24 -21.94 7.96 12.86
C ARG A 24 -22.88 6.76 12.68
N THR A 25 -22.57 5.87 11.74
CA THR A 25 -23.47 4.77 11.34
C THR A 25 -22.96 3.38 11.72
N HIS A 26 -21.79 3.27 12.35
CA HIS A 26 -21.19 2.00 12.73
C HIS A 26 -20.97 1.92 14.23
N GLU A 27 -21.20 0.73 14.76
CA GLU A 27 -20.97 0.44 16.18
C GLU A 27 -19.48 0.24 16.48
N PRO A 28 -19.06 0.41 17.75
CA PRO A 28 -17.71 0.11 18.18
C PRO A 28 -17.34 -1.35 17.88
N ALA A 29 -16.08 -1.58 17.51
CA ALA A 29 -15.63 -2.94 17.24
C ALA A 29 -15.67 -3.82 18.49
N SER A 30 -16.07 -5.07 18.34
CA SER A 30 -16.18 -6.04 19.44
C SER A 30 -14.86 -6.70 19.83
N SER A 31 -13.81 -6.53 19.01
CA SER A 31 -12.48 -7.09 19.28
C SER A 31 -11.40 -6.28 18.56
N THR A 32 -10.17 -6.40 19.05
CA THR A 32 -9.00 -5.77 18.42
C THR A 32 -8.41 -6.69 17.35
N SER A 33 -8.13 -6.14 16.16
CA SER A 33 -7.57 -6.86 15.01
C SER A 33 -6.30 -7.65 15.38
N PRO A 34 -6.07 -8.86 14.82
CA PRO A 34 -4.92 -9.68 15.18
C PRO A 34 -3.57 -9.00 14.92
N ALA A 35 -3.45 -8.19 13.86
CA ALA A 35 -2.22 -7.47 13.55
C ALA A 35 -1.84 -6.49 14.67
N VAL A 36 -2.83 -5.76 15.21
CA VAL A 36 -2.65 -4.84 16.33
C VAL A 36 -2.37 -5.61 17.61
N SER A 37 -3.20 -6.61 17.93
CA SER A 37 -3.06 -7.43 19.13
C SER A 37 -1.70 -8.10 19.22
N THR A 38 -1.18 -8.63 18.10
CA THR A 38 0.15 -9.29 18.06
C THR A 38 1.28 -8.35 18.47
N LEU A 39 1.24 -7.08 18.03
CA LEU A 39 2.27 -6.11 18.38
C LEU A 39 2.20 -5.69 19.84
N ILE A 40 0.99 -5.42 20.35
CA ILE A 40 0.78 -5.04 21.76
C ILE A 40 1.24 -6.17 22.68
N GLN A 41 0.85 -7.41 22.37
CA GLN A 41 1.30 -8.60 23.10
C GLN A 41 2.82 -8.81 23.03
N SER A 42 3.47 -8.29 21.99
CA SER A 42 4.93 -8.31 21.84
C SER A 42 5.63 -7.12 22.52
N GLY A 43 4.92 -6.36 23.36
CA GLY A 43 5.47 -5.27 24.18
C GLY A 43 5.39 -3.88 23.55
N ALA A 44 4.73 -3.74 22.40
CA ALA A 44 4.48 -2.43 21.82
C ALA A 44 3.42 -1.63 22.59
N THR A 45 3.59 -0.31 22.64
CA THR A 45 2.58 0.62 23.17
C THR A 45 1.96 1.42 22.04
N CYS A 46 0.64 1.33 21.87
CA CYS A 46 -0.09 2.18 20.92
C CYS A 46 -0.30 3.58 21.50
N ILE A 47 0.16 4.63 20.81
CA ILE A 47 0.03 6.02 21.30
C ILE A 47 -0.95 6.90 20.50
N GLY A 48 -1.60 6.41 19.44
CA GLY A 48 -2.54 7.24 18.69
C GLY A 48 -3.12 6.64 17.42
N THR A 49 -4.03 7.42 16.79
CA THR A 49 -4.58 7.22 15.44
C THR A 49 -4.06 8.29 14.51
N THR A 50 -4.09 8.05 13.20
CA THR A 50 -3.59 9.01 12.22
C THR A 50 -4.54 9.13 11.04
N VAL A 51 -4.59 10.31 10.43
CA VAL A 51 -5.44 10.57 9.27
C VAL A 51 -5.06 9.72 8.06
N ILE A 52 -6.08 9.39 7.28
CA ILE A 52 -5.99 8.74 5.98
C ILE A 52 -6.77 9.50 4.92
N ASP A 53 -6.52 9.22 3.65
CA ASP A 53 -7.41 9.63 2.56
C ASP A 53 -8.84 9.11 2.82
N ASN A 54 -9.85 9.82 2.33
CA ASN A 54 -11.25 9.42 2.47
C ASN A 54 -11.45 7.98 1.97
N PHE A 55 -11.98 7.12 2.85
CA PHE A 55 -12.15 5.69 2.61
C PHE A 55 -10.87 4.97 2.15
N ALA A 56 -9.68 5.47 2.52
CA ALA A 56 -8.40 5.00 1.99
C ALA A 56 -8.35 4.92 0.44
N TYR A 57 -9.23 5.64 -0.25
CA TYR A 57 -9.47 5.60 -1.69
C TYR A 57 -8.75 6.75 -2.39
N GLY A 58 -7.50 6.98 -1.99
CA GLY A 58 -6.67 8.09 -2.43
C GLY A 58 -5.18 7.81 -2.17
N ILE A 59 -4.31 8.55 -2.86
CA ILE A 59 -2.85 8.40 -2.76
C ILE A 59 -2.13 9.71 -2.48
N SER A 60 -2.86 10.82 -2.30
CA SER A 60 -2.26 12.13 -2.07
C SER A 60 -2.05 12.43 -0.60
N GLY A 61 -2.82 11.80 0.30
CA GLY A 61 -2.80 12.12 1.72
C GLY A 61 -3.82 13.19 2.12
N GLN A 62 -4.66 13.62 1.18
CA GLN A 62 -5.62 14.70 1.39
C GLN A 62 -6.93 14.16 1.94
N ASN A 63 -7.43 14.82 2.98
CA ASN A 63 -8.73 14.53 3.57
C ASN A 63 -9.49 15.84 3.81
N LYS A 64 -10.69 15.96 3.23
CA LYS A 64 -11.57 17.14 3.37
C LYS A 64 -12.03 17.36 4.81
N HIS A 65 -12.29 16.28 5.52
CA HIS A 65 -12.93 16.28 6.84
C HIS A 65 -11.92 16.43 7.97
N PHE A 66 -10.72 15.87 7.79
CA PHE A 66 -9.70 15.80 8.85
C PHE A 66 -8.41 16.56 8.52
N GLY A 67 -8.32 17.18 7.34
CA GLY A 67 -7.15 17.92 6.89
C GLY A 67 -6.05 17.03 6.30
N THR A 68 -4.98 17.68 5.86
CA THR A 68 -3.81 17.01 5.27
C THR A 68 -2.61 17.19 6.22
N PRO A 69 -1.92 16.11 6.64
CA PRO A 69 -0.70 16.23 7.42
C PRO A 69 0.39 16.98 6.66
N THR A 70 1.14 17.82 7.36
CA THR A 70 2.32 18.47 6.78
C THR A 70 3.43 17.45 6.56
N ASN A 71 3.93 17.34 5.33
CA ASN A 71 5.07 16.48 5.01
C ASN A 71 6.36 17.04 5.66
N PRO A 72 7.00 16.34 6.61
CA PRO A 72 8.20 16.86 7.29
C PRO A 72 9.40 17.01 6.36
N ALA A 73 9.49 16.20 5.31
CA ALA A 73 10.59 16.25 4.35
C ALA A 73 10.44 17.44 3.38
N VAL A 74 9.21 17.78 2.99
CA VAL A 74 8.91 18.89 2.08
C VAL A 74 7.56 19.54 2.44
N PRO A 75 7.51 20.50 3.39
CA PRO A 75 6.26 21.04 3.95
C PRO A 75 5.27 21.63 2.92
N ALA A 76 5.77 22.11 1.79
CA ALA A 76 4.98 22.69 0.69
C ALA A 76 4.40 21.64 -0.29
N ARG A 77 4.53 20.34 0.02
CA ARG A 77 4.06 19.23 -0.81
C ARG A 77 3.22 18.28 0.04
N VAL A 78 2.35 17.53 -0.64
CA VAL A 78 1.52 16.51 0.01
C VAL A 78 2.41 15.38 0.57
N PRO A 79 1.99 14.70 1.65
CA PRO A 79 2.73 13.59 2.25
C PRO A 79 2.56 12.25 1.51
N GLY A 80 1.66 12.18 0.53
CA GLY A 80 1.26 10.92 -0.10
C GLY A 80 0.25 10.16 0.78
N GLY A 81 -0.37 9.11 0.23
CA GLY A 81 -1.45 8.38 0.88
C GLY A 81 -1.63 6.96 0.34
N SER A 82 -2.61 6.19 0.83
CA SER A 82 -3.64 6.61 1.78
C SER A 82 -3.19 6.72 3.23
N SER A 83 -2.01 6.21 3.59
CA SER A 83 -1.50 6.20 4.98
C SER A 83 -0.70 7.45 5.37
N SER A 84 -1.22 8.63 5.03
CA SER A 84 -0.49 9.90 5.17
C SER A 84 -0.07 10.22 6.60
N GLY A 85 -1.00 10.16 7.54
CA GLY A 85 -0.76 10.66 8.89
C GLY A 85 0.35 9.91 9.62
N ALA A 86 0.50 8.61 9.40
CA ALA A 86 1.58 7.89 10.06
C ALA A 86 2.89 7.84 9.33
N ALA A 87 2.89 7.95 7.99
CA ALA A 87 4.15 8.23 7.33
C ALA A 87 4.73 9.55 7.84
N VAL A 88 3.88 10.58 8.00
CA VAL A 88 4.28 11.84 8.64
C VAL A 88 4.71 11.65 10.09
N ALA A 89 3.98 10.88 10.90
CA ALA A 89 4.34 10.69 12.29
C ALA A 89 5.68 9.99 12.49
N VAL A 90 6.00 8.97 11.67
CA VAL A 90 7.33 8.33 11.66
C VAL A 90 8.38 9.30 11.13
N ALA A 91 8.11 10.02 10.04
CA ALA A 91 9.05 10.98 9.46
C ALA A 91 9.41 12.13 10.41
N ALA A 92 8.42 12.60 11.18
CA ALA A 92 8.55 13.65 12.21
C ALA A 92 9.20 13.15 13.52
N ASN A 93 9.55 11.87 13.62
CA ASN A 93 10.04 11.22 14.84
C ASN A 93 9.07 11.32 16.02
N PHE A 94 7.76 11.37 15.76
CA PHE A 94 6.79 11.21 16.84
C PHE A 94 6.81 9.78 17.38
N VAL A 95 7.27 8.82 16.58
CA VAL A 95 7.41 7.40 16.91
C VAL A 95 8.53 6.68 16.17
N ASP A 96 8.88 5.50 16.68
CA ASP A 96 9.89 4.61 16.13
C ASP A 96 9.43 3.89 14.85
N PHE A 97 8.16 3.46 14.83
CA PHE A 97 7.55 2.79 13.69
C PHE A 97 6.05 2.98 13.65
N SER A 98 5.43 2.48 12.57
CA SER A 98 4.00 2.49 12.37
C SER A 98 3.51 1.31 11.52
N LEU A 99 2.41 0.63 11.87
CA LEU A 99 1.76 -0.45 11.07
C LEU A 99 1.07 0.10 9.83
N GLY A 100 1.84 0.70 8.95
CA GLY A 100 1.41 1.80 8.14
C GLY A 100 1.23 3.00 9.04
N GLN A 101 0.54 2.80 10.15
CA GLN A 101 0.13 3.66 11.20
C GLN A 101 0.01 2.72 12.43
N LEU A 102 0.96 2.75 13.37
CA LEU A 102 0.91 2.30 14.77
C LEU A 102 2.06 2.95 15.50
N LEU A 103 1.77 4.13 16.04
CA LEU A 103 2.73 4.91 16.76
C LEU A 103 3.24 4.11 17.98
N ILE A 104 4.50 3.66 17.96
CA ILE A 104 5.12 2.88 19.05
C ILE A 104 6.45 3.50 19.47
N TYR A 105 6.68 3.51 20.79
CA TYR A 105 7.87 4.04 21.45
C TYR A 105 8.59 2.91 22.22
N SER A 106 9.92 2.83 22.11
CA SER A 106 10.79 1.90 22.85
C SER A 106 11.56 2.67 23.95
N GLN A 107 11.12 2.50 25.20
CA GLN A 107 11.64 3.03 26.50
C GLN A 107 12.87 3.96 26.51
N PHE A 108 12.65 5.25 26.79
CA PHE A 108 13.18 5.98 27.96
C PHE A 108 12.23 7.16 28.26
N SER A 109 11.89 7.33 29.53
CA SER A 109 10.81 8.14 30.13
C SER A 109 10.43 9.47 29.43
N VAL A 110 9.21 9.55 28.87
CA VAL A 110 8.34 10.74 28.95
C VAL A 110 6.88 10.27 28.98
N GLN A 111 6.15 10.75 29.98
CA GLN A 111 4.74 10.48 30.19
C GLN A 111 3.92 11.41 29.27
N VAL A 112 3.29 10.88 28.23
CA VAL A 112 2.30 11.62 27.42
C VAL A 112 1.09 10.72 27.14
N SER A 113 -0.09 11.29 27.42
CA SER A 113 -1.40 10.65 27.57
C SER A 113 -1.99 10.00 26.31
N ILE A 114 -2.32 8.71 26.45
CA ILE A 114 -3.48 7.92 25.96
C ILE A 114 -4.26 8.47 24.73
N LEU A 115 -4.27 7.70 23.62
CA LEU A 115 -5.45 7.43 22.75
C LEU A 115 -5.12 6.38 21.65
N HIS A 116 -6.12 5.66 21.12
CA HIS A 116 -5.99 4.29 20.56
C HIS A 116 -6.16 4.14 19.00
N HIS A 117 -5.12 3.59 18.33
CA HIS A 117 -5.07 2.68 17.14
C HIS A 117 -5.38 3.14 15.68
N THR A 118 -4.82 2.43 14.67
CA THR A 118 -3.97 3.07 13.63
C THR A 118 -3.85 2.12 12.35
N ASN A 119 -3.83 2.61 11.08
CA ASN A 119 -3.85 1.83 9.78
C ASN A 119 -2.58 1.57 8.91
N GLY A 120 -2.52 0.45 8.19
CA GLY A 120 -1.51 0.29 7.13
C GLY A 120 -1.88 -0.65 6.04
N VAL A 121 -2.84 -0.28 5.20
CA VAL A 121 -3.21 -1.12 4.07
C VAL A 121 -2.65 -0.50 2.79
N ASP A 122 -1.74 -1.21 2.16
CA ASP A 122 -1.32 -0.93 0.79
C ASP A 122 -2.29 -1.68 -0.13
N THR A 123 -3.19 -0.97 -0.81
CA THR A 123 -4.04 -1.56 -1.87
C THR A 123 -3.44 -1.24 -3.25
N SER A 124 -3.05 0.01 -3.43
CA SER A 124 -2.54 0.60 -4.67
C SER A 124 -1.25 1.42 -4.45
N GLY A 125 -0.53 1.14 -3.36
CA GLY A 125 0.64 1.93 -2.92
C GLY A 125 0.43 2.67 -1.60
N GLY A 126 -0.64 2.39 -0.85
CA GLY A 126 -1.03 3.12 0.35
C GLY A 126 0.00 3.18 1.49
N VAL A 127 1.03 2.33 1.46
CA VAL A 127 2.19 2.37 2.36
C VAL A 127 3.43 2.88 1.61
N ARG A 128 3.67 2.31 0.44
CA ARG A 128 4.85 2.58 -0.39
C ARG A 128 4.96 4.03 -0.89
N VAL A 129 3.86 4.64 -1.31
CA VAL A 129 3.80 6.03 -1.80
C VAL A 129 4.14 7.03 -0.70
N PRO A 130 3.42 7.06 0.44
CA PRO A 130 3.73 8.00 1.51
C PRO A 130 5.11 7.77 2.14
N ALA A 131 5.66 6.54 2.10
CA ALA A 131 7.04 6.26 2.52
C ALA A 131 8.04 7.04 1.67
N GLY A 132 7.90 6.93 0.35
CA GLY A 132 8.75 7.65 -0.60
C GLY A 132 8.60 9.17 -0.50
N PHE A 133 7.38 9.66 -0.27
CA PHE A 133 7.11 11.10 -0.16
C PHE A 133 7.63 11.71 1.14
N CYS A 134 7.55 10.96 2.25
CA CYS A 134 8.01 11.40 3.56
C CYS A 134 9.48 11.04 3.85
N GLY A 135 10.16 10.33 2.93
CA GLY A 135 11.58 9.99 3.06
C GLY A 135 11.88 8.95 4.14
N ILE A 136 11.00 7.95 4.32
CA ILE A 136 11.12 6.88 5.31
C ILE A 136 11.00 5.50 4.66
N LEU A 137 11.27 4.43 5.41
CA LEU A 137 11.09 3.07 4.91
C LEU A 137 9.62 2.68 5.04
N GLY A 138 9.09 2.03 4.00
CA GLY A 138 7.76 1.42 3.99
C GLY A 138 7.84 0.01 3.43
N PHE A 139 7.30 -0.96 4.16
CA PHE A 139 7.32 -2.37 3.81
C PHE A 139 5.89 -2.88 3.58
N ARG A 140 5.65 -3.41 2.37
CA ARG A 140 4.46 -4.17 2.00
C ARG A 140 4.88 -5.65 1.92
N PRO A 141 4.44 -6.54 2.82
CA PRO A 141 4.72 -7.97 2.73
C PRO A 141 3.97 -8.61 1.55
N SER A 142 4.18 -9.91 1.35
CA SER A 142 3.34 -10.70 0.46
C SER A 142 1.86 -10.62 0.89
N HIS A 143 0.95 -10.51 -0.07
CA HIS A 143 -0.49 -10.51 0.18
C HIS A 143 -0.90 -11.72 1.04
N GLY A 144 -1.62 -11.45 2.13
CA GLY A 144 -2.09 -12.46 3.08
C GLY A 144 -1.05 -12.97 4.08
N ALA A 145 0.19 -12.48 4.06
CA ALA A 145 1.20 -12.87 5.04
C ALA A 145 0.91 -12.33 6.46
N VAL A 146 0.14 -11.25 6.55
CA VAL A 146 -0.41 -10.71 7.80
C VAL A 146 -1.94 -10.79 7.70
N SER A 147 -2.60 -11.13 8.80
CA SER A 147 -4.05 -11.27 8.85
C SER A 147 -4.76 -9.95 8.51
N HIS A 148 -5.83 -10.05 7.71
CA HIS A 148 -6.73 -8.93 7.39
C HIS A 148 -7.98 -8.89 8.28
N VAL A 149 -8.09 -9.78 9.26
CA VAL A 149 -9.25 -9.82 10.16
C VAL A 149 -9.32 -8.52 10.95
N GLY A 150 -10.52 -7.97 11.04
CA GLY A 150 -10.76 -6.68 11.68
C GLY A 150 -10.12 -5.52 10.91
N ILE A 151 -10.15 -5.56 9.59
CA ILE A 151 -9.74 -4.44 8.73
C ILE A 151 -10.90 -4.13 7.79
N ILE A 152 -11.39 -2.89 7.79
CA ILE A 152 -12.42 -2.44 6.84
C ILE A 152 -11.86 -2.62 5.42
N PRO A 153 -12.47 -3.45 4.55
CA PRO A 153 -11.89 -3.81 3.26
C PRO A 153 -12.06 -2.70 2.23
N ILE A 154 -11.08 -2.54 1.33
CA ILE A 154 -11.21 -1.77 0.08
C ILE A 154 -11.28 -2.73 -1.08
N SER A 155 -10.31 -3.62 -1.13
CA SER A 155 -10.22 -4.67 -2.13
C SER A 155 -9.59 -5.85 -1.44
N THR A 156 -10.38 -6.85 -1.08
CA THR A 156 -9.90 -8.03 -0.35
C THR A 156 -8.80 -8.76 -1.12
N SER A 157 -8.80 -8.66 -2.46
CA SER A 157 -7.76 -9.25 -3.30
C SER A 157 -6.46 -8.43 -3.36
N LEU A 158 -6.46 -7.15 -3.00
CA LEU A 158 -5.28 -6.27 -3.12
C LEU A 158 -4.77 -5.73 -1.79
N ASP A 159 -5.66 -5.58 -0.80
CA ASP A 159 -5.36 -5.11 0.53
C ASP A 159 -4.24 -5.93 1.16
N THR A 160 -3.21 -5.25 1.66
CA THR A 160 -2.10 -5.88 2.39
C THR A 160 -1.64 -4.99 3.51
N VAL A 161 -1.54 -5.56 4.71
CA VAL A 161 -1.00 -4.86 5.89
C VAL A 161 0.49 -4.60 5.72
N GLY A 162 0.93 -3.34 5.71
CA GLY A 162 2.33 -2.93 5.67
C GLY A 162 2.74 -2.09 6.88
N TRP A 163 4.02 -1.71 6.97
CA TRP A 163 4.57 -0.89 8.06
C TRP A 163 5.68 0.06 7.64
N PHE A 164 5.89 1.12 8.43
CA PHE A 164 6.94 2.10 8.25
C PHE A 164 7.88 2.15 9.44
N ALA A 165 9.13 2.53 9.18
CA ALA A 165 10.10 2.93 10.19
C ALA A 165 11.17 3.82 9.53
N LYS A 166 11.95 4.54 10.33
CA LYS A 166 13.18 5.19 9.84
C LYS A 166 14.38 4.27 9.95
N ASP A 167 14.42 3.46 11.02
CA ASP A 167 15.47 2.50 11.29
C ASP A 167 15.14 1.14 10.62
N PRO A 168 16.00 0.63 9.72
CA PRO A 168 15.81 -0.69 9.11
C PRO A 168 15.75 -1.84 10.13
N ASP A 169 16.43 -1.73 11.26
CA ASP A 169 16.36 -2.75 12.31
C ASP A 169 15.00 -2.77 13.00
N ILE A 170 14.39 -1.59 13.21
CA ILE A 170 13.02 -1.49 13.72
C ILE A 170 12.05 -2.08 12.68
N LEU A 171 12.17 -1.68 11.41
CA LEU A 171 11.35 -2.23 10.31
C LEU A 171 11.41 -3.77 10.28
N ARG A 172 12.62 -4.33 10.45
CA ARG A 172 12.86 -5.78 10.45
C ARG A 172 12.26 -6.46 11.68
N ARG A 173 12.42 -5.89 12.88
CA ARG A 173 11.84 -6.42 14.13
C ARG A 173 10.33 -6.51 14.05
N VAL A 174 9.67 -5.46 13.56
CA VAL A 174 8.21 -5.44 13.32
C VAL A 174 7.81 -6.55 12.35
N GLY A 175 8.58 -6.74 11.28
CA GLY A 175 8.37 -7.84 10.35
C GLY A 175 8.49 -9.22 10.97
N HIS A 176 9.42 -9.44 11.90
CA HIS A 176 9.54 -10.75 12.57
C HIS A 176 8.31 -11.05 13.44
N ILE A 177 7.80 -10.04 14.12
CA ILE A 177 6.60 -10.17 14.98
C ILE A 177 5.36 -10.46 14.12
N LEU A 178 5.13 -9.68 13.06
CA LEU A 178 3.91 -9.78 12.27
C LEU A 178 3.88 -10.97 11.33
N LEU A 179 5.03 -11.30 10.74
CA LEU A 179 5.14 -12.42 9.81
C LEU A 179 5.35 -13.75 10.53
N GLN A 180 5.65 -13.71 11.83
CA GLN A 180 6.02 -14.89 12.64
C GLN A 180 7.09 -15.74 11.93
N ALA A 181 7.97 -15.09 11.18
CA ALA A 181 8.97 -15.75 10.36
C ALA A 181 10.17 -16.12 11.25
N PRO A 182 10.78 -17.30 11.04
CA PRO A 182 11.99 -17.68 11.76
C PRO A 182 13.10 -16.67 11.45
N PHE A 183 13.95 -16.39 12.44
CA PHE A 183 15.12 -15.57 12.22
C PHE A 183 16.06 -16.30 11.25
N VAL A 184 16.18 -15.80 10.03
CA VAL A 184 17.11 -16.35 9.03
C VAL A 184 18.33 -15.45 8.96
N MET A 185 19.53 -16.06 8.92
CA MET A 185 20.75 -15.32 8.61
C MET A 185 20.59 -14.56 7.29
N GLN A 186 21.00 -13.29 7.29
CA GLN A 186 21.04 -12.48 6.08
C GLN A 186 21.93 -13.17 5.04
N ARG A 187 21.35 -13.42 3.85
CA ARG A 187 22.07 -14.00 2.71
C ARG A 187 22.33 -12.91 1.68
N SER A 188 23.53 -12.87 1.14
CA SER A 188 23.82 -12.03 -0.01
C SER A 188 23.02 -12.53 -1.22
N PRO A 189 22.38 -11.62 -1.97
CA PRO A 189 21.65 -12.01 -3.17
C PRO A 189 22.60 -12.59 -4.21
N ARG A 190 22.20 -13.70 -4.85
CA ARG A 190 22.96 -14.26 -5.98
C ARG A 190 22.81 -13.42 -7.24
N GLN A 191 21.67 -12.74 -7.36
CA GLN A 191 21.33 -11.92 -8.51
C GLN A 191 20.35 -10.83 -8.10
N ILE A 192 20.55 -9.64 -8.65
CA ILE A 192 19.67 -8.48 -8.52
C ILE A 192 19.32 -8.05 -9.95
N VAL A 193 18.03 -7.92 -10.23
CA VAL A 193 17.50 -7.55 -11.54
C VAL A 193 16.95 -6.14 -11.49
N ILE A 194 17.37 -5.30 -12.43
CA ILE A 194 16.83 -3.96 -12.66
C ILE A 194 15.82 -4.04 -13.81
N ALA A 195 14.58 -3.63 -13.57
CA ALA A 195 13.58 -3.45 -14.62
C ALA A 195 13.74 -2.07 -15.27
N ASP A 196 14.53 -1.97 -16.34
CA ASP A 196 14.92 -0.69 -16.93
C ASP A 196 13.73 0.08 -17.50
N ASP A 197 12.80 -0.64 -18.14
CA ASP A 197 11.55 -0.12 -18.67
C ASP A 197 10.70 0.57 -17.60
N CYS A 198 10.74 0.08 -16.36
CA CYS A 198 10.09 0.78 -15.26
C CYS A 198 10.76 2.15 -14.99
N PHE A 199 12.08 2.21 -14.88
CA PHE A 199 12.76 3.48 -14.63
C PHE A 199 12.62 4.47 -15.81
N GLN A 200 12.53 3.97 -17.04
CA GLN A 200 12.33 4.79 -18.25
C GLN A 200 10.97 5.49 -18.29
N GLN A 201 9.95 4.98 -17.59
CA GLN A 201 8.64 5.63 -17.49
C GLN A 201 8.62 6.82 -16.51
N LEU A 202 9.69 7.03 -15.73
CA LEU A 202 9.78 8.14 -14.81
C LEU A 202 10.03 9.46 -15.55
N ASN A 203 9.34 10.52 -15.13
CA ASN A 203 9.68 11.90 -15.49
C ASN A 203 10.91 12.42 -14.72
N VAL A 204 11.82 11.51 -14.33
CA VAL A 204 13.03 11.80 -13.56
C VAL A 204 14.22 11.32 -14.37
N PRO A 205 15.24 12.16 -14.60
CA PRO A 205 16.46 11.76 -15.31
C PRO A 205 17.09 10.47 -14.77
N LEU A 206 17.62 9.63 -15.65
CA LEU A 206 18.17 8.31 -15.30
C LEU A 206 19.35 8.40 -14.32
N ASP A 207 20.16 9.45 -14.42
CA ASP A 207 21.28 9.76 -13.52
C ASP A 207 20.82 10.01 -12.07
N ARG A 208 19.55 10.42 -11.89
CA ARG A 208 18.91 10.65 -10.60
C ARG A 208 17.96 9.53 -10.16
N SER A 209 17.79 8.48 -10.97
CA SER A 209 16.88 7.36 -10.69
C SER A 209 17.60 6.01 -10.79
N SER A 210 17.56 5.34 -11.94
CA SER A 210 18.13 4.00 -12.11
C SER A 210 19.64 3.97 -11.84
N GLN A 211 20.40 4.99 -12.24
CA GLN A 211 21.84 5.03 -12.03
C GLN A 211 22.23 5.12 -10.55
N VAL A 212 21.42 5.80 -9.73
CA VAL A 212 21.63 5.85 -8.28
C VAL A 212 21.46 4.46 -7.68
N VAL A 213 20.40 3.76 -8.09
CA VAL A 213 20.09 2.39 -7.63
C VAL A 213 21.17 1.40 -8.08
N ILE A 214 21.60 1.48 -9.34
CA ILE A 214 22.66 0.64 -9.92
C ILE A 214 23.96 0.84 -9.13
N LYS A 215 24.44 2.08 -9.00
CA LYS A 215 25.69 2.39 -8.28
C LYS A 215 25.66 1.93 -6.81
N ALA A 216 24.53 2.15 -6.12
CA ALA A 216 24.37 1.68 -4.74
C ALA A 216 24.41 0.14 -4.66
N THR A 217 23.78 -0.53 -5.62
CA THR A 217 23.77 -2.00 -5.70
C THR A 217 25.15 -2.56 -6.01
N GLU A 218 25.87 -1.99 -6.99
CA GLU A 218 27.25 -2.35 -7.32
C GLU A 218 28.17 -2.19 -6.11
N LYS A 219 28.01 -1.09 -5.36
CA LYS A 219 28.81 -0.82 -4.16
C LYS A 219 28.56 -1.84 -3.04
N LEU A 220 27.31 -2.27 -2.86
CA LEU A 220 26.92 -3.16 -1.76
C LEU A 220 27.14 -4.65 -2.07
N PHE A 221 26.91 -5.07 -3.31
CA PHE A 221 26.84 -6.49 -3.68
C PHE A 221 27.76 -6.88 -4.84
N GLY A 222 28.45 -5.91 -5.46
CA GLY A 222 29.29 -6.11 -6.64
C GLY A 222 28.52 -6.04 -7.95
N LYS A 223 29.21 -5.70 -9.03
CA LYS A 223 28.61 -5.56 -10.37
C LYS A 223 28.13 -6.89 -10.97
N GLN A 224 28.77 -7.99 -10.60
CA GLN A 224 28.49 -9.33 -11.11
C GLN A 224 27.11 -9.88 -10.75
N VAL A 225 26.47 -9.35 -9.69
CA VAL A 225 25.11 -9.79 -9.32
C VAL A 225 24.02 -9.08 -10.12
N LEU A 226 24.35 -7.97 -10.79
CA LEU A 226 23.37 -7.16 -11.51
C LEU A 226 23.01 -7.76 -12.87
N LYS A 227 21.70 -7.82 -13.15
CA LYS A 227 21.14 -8.09 -14.47
C LYS A 227 20.07 -7.06 -14.80
N HIS A 228 19.88 -6.82 -16.08
CA HIS A 228 18.88 -5.90 -16.60
C HIS A 228 17.81 -6.70 -17.33
N ILE A 229 16.54 -6.31 -17.17
CA ILE A 229 15.42 -6.88 -17.91
C ILE A 229 14.51 -5.76 -18.43
N ASN A 230 13.79 -6.09 -19.50
CA ASN A 230 12.54 -5.43 -19.84
C ASN A 230 11.41 -6.22 -19.19
N LEU A 231 10.72 -5.61 -18.21
CA LEU A 231 9.64 -6.26 -17.47
C LEU A 231 8.38 -6.44 -18.32
N GLU A 232 8.07 -5.50 -19.22
CA GLU A 232 6.96 -5.63 -20.17
C GLU A 232 7.08 -6.86 -21.08
N ASP A 233 8.27 -7.12 -21.63
CA ASP A 233 8.53 -8.30 -22.45
C ASP A 233 8.33 -9.59 -21.64
N TYR A 234 8.83 -9.60 -20.40
CA TYR A 234 8.66 -10.72 -19.49
C TYR A 234 7.18 -10.99 -19.20
N ILE A 235 6.42 -9.96 -18.79
CA ILE A 235 4.99 -10.06 -18.49
C ILE A 235 4.21 -10.53 -19.72
N SER A 236 4.49 -9.92 -20.89
CA SER A 236 3.85 -10.28 -22.16
C SER A 236 4.07 -11.74 -22.56
N SER A 237 5.18 -12.34 -22.13
CA SER A 237 5.50 -13.75 -22.38
C SER A 237 4.91 -14.72 -21.34
N LYS A 238 4.62 -14.25 -20.12
CA LYS A 238 4.22 -15.09 -18.98
C LYS A 238 2.78 -14.91 -18.50
N VAL A 239 2.08 -13.87 -18.98
CA VAL A 239 0.71 -13.55 -18.59
C VAL A 239 -0.18 -13.52 -19.85
N PRO A 240 -0.51 -14.69 -20.45
CA PRO A 240 -1.30 -14.78 -21.68
C PRO A 240 -2.70 -14.14 -21.56
N SER A 241 -3.33 -14.21 -20.38
CA SER A 241 -4.65 -13.59 -20.14
C SER A 241 -4.65 -12.07 -20.35
N LEU A 242 -3.49 -11.41 -20.17
CA LEU A 242 -3.35 -9.97 -20.40
C LEU A 242 -3.52 -9.59 -21.88
N LYS A 243 -3.06 -10.46 -22.80
CA LYS A 243 -3.25 -10.26 -24.25
C LYS A 243 -4.71 -10.45 -24.65
N ALA A 244 -5.38 -11.45 -24.08
CA ALA A 244 -6.80 -11.71 -24.31
C ALA A 244 -7.66 -10.51 -23.87
N TYR A 245 -7.34 -9.91 -22.71
CA TYR A 245 -8.01 -8.72 -22.20
C TYR A 245 -7.81 -7.50 -23.12
N SER A 246 -6.60 -7.29 -23.64
CA SER A 246 -6.31 -6.19 -24.58
C SER A 246 -7.12 -6.30 -25.88
N ASN A 247 -7.30 -7.52 -26.41
CA ASN A 247 -7.99 -7.73 -27.68
C ASN A 247 -9.50 -7.46 -27.60
N GLN A 248 -10.10 -7.57 -26.41
CA GLN A 248 -11.53 -7.29 -26.19
C GLN A 248 -11.85 -5.78 -26.19
N LYS A 249 -10.88 -4.91 -25.92
CA LYS A 249 -11.07 -3.43 -25.88
C LYS A 249 -10.64 -2.69 -27.16
N LEU A 250 -10.25 -3.39 -28.23
CA LEU A 250 -9.77 -2.79 -29.49
C LEU A 250 -10.88 -2.18 -30.36
N ASN A 251 -11.66 -1.25 -29.81
CA ASN A 251 -12.54 -0.34 -30.56
C ASN A 251 -12.02 1.12 -30.54
N GLY A 252 -10.71 1.35 -30.46
CA GLY A 252 -10.12 2.63 -30.90
C GLY A 252 -8.98 3.25 -30.10
N GLU A 253 -8.46 2.65 -29.02
CA GLU A 253 -7.35 3.28 -28.26
C GLU A 253 -5.96 2.76 -28.63
N LEU A 254 -4.99 3.69 -28.64
CA LEU A 254 -3.54 3.45 -28.81
C LEU A 254 -3.06 2.25 -28.00
N LYS A 255 -2.15 1.46 -28.60
CA LYS A 255 -1.51 0.28 -28.00
C LYS A 255 -0.94 0.62 -26.60
N SER A 256 -1.72 0.34 -25.55
CA SER A 256 -1.31 0.59 -24.17
C SER A 256 -0.20 -0.40 -23.77
N SER A 257 0.84 0.07 -23.08
CA SER A 257 1.88 -0.80 -22.53
C SER A 257 1.27 -1.83 -21.58
N SER A 258 1.81 -3.06 -21.54
CA SER A 258 1.31 -4.14 -20.68
C SER A 258 1.26 -3.75 -19.20
N LEU A 259 2.20 -2.94 -18.72
CA LEU A 259 2.20 -2.42 -17.34
C LEU A 259 1.02 -1.49 -17.06
N LYS A 260 0.71 -0.57 -17.98
CA LYS A 260 -0.47 0.32 -17.86
C LYS A 260 -1.77 -0.47 -17.91
N LEU A 261 -1.89 -1.43 -18.83
CA LEU A 261 -3.08 -2.28 -18.91
C LEU A 261 -3.29 -3.04 -17.61
N LEU A 262 -2.22 -3.60 -17.06
CA LEU A 262 -2.25 -4.32 -15.80
C LEU A 262 -2.63 -3.41 -14.62
N ALA A 263 -2.11 -2.19 -14.57
CA ALA A 263 -2.50 -1.20 -13.58
C ALA A 263 -4.01 -0.88 -13.66
N SER A 264 -4.54 -0.71 -14.87
CA SER A 264 -5.97 -0.47 -15.12
C SER A 264 -6.84 -1.65 -14.69
N ILE A 265 -6.42 -2.89 -14.95
CA ILE A 265 -7.14 -4.11 -14.53
C ILE A 265 -7.22 -4.20 -13.00
N MET A 266 -6.12 -3.90 -12.30
CA MET A 266 -6.12 -3.92 -10.83
C MET A 266 -6.96 -2.77 -10.25
N GLN A 267 -6.94 -1.58 -10.84
CA GLN A 267 -7.82 -0.47 -10.44
C GLN A 267 -9.30 -0.82 -10.66
N PHE A 268 -9.60 -1.51 -11.75
CA PHE A 268 -10.93 -2.04 -12.01
C PHE A 268 -11.35 -3.05 -10.93
N LEU A 269 -10.49 -4.03 -10.61
CA LEU A 269 -10.77 -5.02 -9.56
C LEU A 269 -10.97 -4.36 -8.20
N GLN A 270 -10.14 -3.35 -7.87
CA GLN A 270 -10.28 -2.55 -6.66
C GLN A 270 -11.65 -1.87 -6.58
N ARG A 271 -12.07 -1.18 -7.64
CA ARG A 271 -13.38 -0.51 -7.71
C ARG A 271 -14.53 -1.49 -7.56
N HIS A 272 -14.48 -2.60 -8.29
CA HIS A 272 -15.51 -3.62 -8.23
C HIS A 272 -15.66 -4.19 -6.82
N GLU A 273 -14.55 -4.56 -6.18
CA GLU A 273 -14.58 -5.09 -4.81
C GLU A 273 -15.00 -4.05 -3.77
N PHE A 274 -14.62 -2.78 -3.96
CA PHE A 274 -15.08 -1.69 -3.10
C PHE A 274 -16.61 -1.50 -3.20
N GLY A 275 -17.14 -1.45 -4.43
CA GLY A 275 -18.57 -1.30 -4.67
C GLY A 275 -19.38 -2.44 -4.04
N ASN A 276 -18.95 -3.69 -4.23
CA ASN A 276 -19.58 -4.86 -3.61
C ASN A 276 -19.65 -4.79 -2.08
N LYS A 277 -18.75 -4.03 -1.43
CA LYS A 277 -18.69 -3.91 0.03
C LYS A 277 -19.41 -2.69 0.58
N HIS A 278 -19.43 -1.59 -0.18
CA HIS A 278 -19.82 -0.28 0.35
C HIS A 278 -20.99 0.37 -0.38
N ASP A 279 -21.39 -0.10 -1.57
CA ASP A 279 -22.42 0.58 -2.39
C ASP A 279 -23.77 0.71 -1.70
N GLU A 280 -24.20 -0.32 -0.96
CA GLU A 280 -25.44 -0.27 -0.18
C GLU A 280 -25.39 0.89 0.82
N TRP A 281 -24.35 0.94 1.65
CA TRP A 281 -24.14 2.01 2.62
C TRP A 281 -24.00 3.39 1.95
N MET A 282 -23.23 3.49 0.87
CA MET A 282 -23.05 4.73 0.10
C MET A 282 -24.38 5.24 -0.48
N SER A 283 -25.27 4.34 -0.92
CA SER A 283 -26.57 4.69 -1.47
C SER A 283 -27.55 5.23 -0.42
N ILE A 284 -27.48 4.69 0.80
CA ILE A 284 -28.34 5.07 1.93
C ILE A 284 -27.84 6.37 2.56
N VAL A 285 -26.54 6.43 2.89
CA VAL A 285 -25.95 7.52 3.68
C VAL A 285 -25.56 8.72 2.83
N LYS A 286 -25.22 8.50 1.54
CA LYS A 286 -24.78 9.54 0.59
C LYS A 286 -23.72 10.47 1.18
N PRO A 287 -22.58 9.91 1.65
CA PRO A 287 -21.52 10.70 2.27
C PRO A 287 -20.96 11.77 1.31
N ASP A 288 -20.55 12.90 1.86
CA ASP A 288 -19.92 14.00 1.12
C ASP A 288 -18.46 13.66 0.78
N LEU A 289 -18.22 13.33 -0.49
CA LEU A 289 -16.93 12.87 -0.98
C LEU A 289 -16.08 14.00 -1.53
N HIS A 290 -14.76 13.86 -1.38
CA HIS A 290 -13.83 14.65 -2.17
C HIS A 290 -14.03 14.36 -3.69
N PRO A 291 -14.02 15.38 -4.58
CA PRO A 291 -14.31 15.20 -6.00
C PRO A 291 -13.47 14.12 -6.70
N ALA A 292 -12.19 13.99 -6.32
CA ALA A 292 -11.32 12.96 -6.87
C ALA A 292 -11.77 11.53 -6.52
N VAL A 293 -12.29 11.31 -5.30
CA VAL A 293 -12.84 10.01 -4.87
C VAL A 293 -14.18 9.77 -5.56
N SER A 294 -15.03 10.81 -5.62
CA SER A 294 -16.31 10.73 -6.31
C SER A 294 -16.15 10.34 -7.78
N ALA A 295 -15.20 10.95 -8.50
CA ALA A 295 -14.95 10.64 -9.91
C ALA A 295 -14.52 9.18 -10.11
N GLN A 296 -13.68 8.64 -9.22
CA GLN A 296 -13.23 7.25 -9.28
C GLN A 296 -14.35 6.24 -8.97
N LEU A 297 -15.29 6.59 -8.11
CA LEU A 297 -16.43 5.73 -7.73
C LEU A 297 -17.60 5.83 -8.72
N GLN A 298 -17.74 6.95 -9.44
CA GLN A 298 -18.81 7.17 -10.43
C GLN A 298 -18.55 6.52 -11.79
N GLU A 299 -17.33 6.03 -12.06
CA GLU A 299 -17.04 5.16 -13.20
C GLU A 299 -17.74 3.79 -13.04
N LYS A 300 -19.07 3.76 -13.17
CA LYS A 300 -19.86 2.53 -13.24
C LYS A 300 -19.74 1.95 -14.64
N PHE A 301 -18.92 0.91 -14.76
CA PHE A 301 -18.99 0.03 -15.92
C PHE A 301 -20.19 -0.92 -15.74
N ASP A 302 -20.89 -1.23 -16.81
CA ASP A 302 -21.81 -2.36 -16.83
C ASP A 302 -20.93 -3.62 -16.83
N VAL A 303 -20.58 -4.09 -15.63
CA VAL A 303 -19.50 -5.07 -15.45
C VAL A 303 -20.03 -6.47 -15.74
N SER A 304 -19.51 -7.10 -16.79
CA SER A 304 -19.79 -8.51 -17.02
C SER A 304 -19.02 -9.39 -16.03
N GLU A 305 -19.63 -10.50 -15.60
CA GLU A 305 -18.93 -11.53 -14.80
C GLU A 305 -17.65 -12.03 -15.49
N VAL A 306 -17.66 -12.03 -16.83
CA VAL A 306 -16.52 -12.39 -17.68
C VAL A 306 -15.33 -11.45 -17.46
N GLU A 307 -15.54 -10.13 -17.36
CA GLU A 307 -14.45 -9.17 -17.13
C GLU A 307 -13.82 -9.32 -15.74
N ILE A 308 -14.64 -9.65 -14.74
CA ILE A 308 -14.17 -9.93 -13.37
C ILE A 308 -13.29 -11.19 -13.37
N GLU A 309 -13.74 -12.26 -14.00
CA GLU A 309 -13.00 -13.52 -14.05
C GLU A 309 -11.70 -13.39 -14.86
N ASN A 310 -11.72 -12.62 -15.95
CA ASN A 310 -10.51 -12.29 -16.70
C ASN A 310 -9.52 -11.49 -15.84
N SER A 311 -10.00 -10.53 -15.05
CA SER A 311 -9.16 -9.73 -14.14
C SER A 311 -8.49 -10.60 -13.06
N LYS A 312 -9.23 -11.56 -12.50
CA LYS A 312 -8.71 -12.54 -11.53
C LYS A 312 -7.69 -13.49 -12.16
N SER A 313 -7.92 -13.92 -13.40
CA SER A 313 -6.99 -14.75 -14.16
C SER A 313 -5.66 -14.01 -14.40
N VAL A 314 -5.73 -12.76 -14.86
CA VAL A 314 -4.56 -11.88 -15.04
C VAL A 314 -3.76 -11.73 -13.74
N ARG A 315 -4.42 -11.47 -12.61
CA ARG A 315 -3.78 -11.38 -11.30
C ARG A 315 -3.06 -12.68 -10.91
N THR A 316 -3.71 -13.82 -11.14
CA THR A 316 -3.17 -15.14 -10.78
C THR A 316 -1.94 -15.49 -11.62
N GLU A 317 -2.03 -15.31 -12.93
CA GLU A 317 -0.91 -15.52 -13.86
C GLU A 317 0.25 -14.57 -13.56
N MET A 318 -0.03 -13.30 -13.28
CA MET A 318 0.98 -12.33 -12.91
C MET A 318 1.72 -12.71 -11.62
N ARG A 319 0.98 -13.16 -10.59
CA ARG A 319 1.58 -13.67 -9.35
C ARG A 319 2.48 -14.87 -9.63
N ALA A 320 2.04 -15.80 -10.47
CA ALA A 320 2.84 -16.96 -10.86
C ALA A 320 4.11 -16.55 -11.64
N ALA A 321 4.00 -15.59 -12.56
CA ALA A 321 5.10 -15.05 -13.33
C ALA A 321 6.15 -14.39 -12.42
N LEU A 322 5.74 -13.47 -11.54
CA LEU A 322 6.65 -12.83 -10.59
C LEU A 322 7.28 -13.83 -9.62
N ASN A 323 6.52 -14.80 -9.09
CA ASN A 323 7.08 -15.86 -8.24
C ASN A 323 8.16 -16.66 -8.98
N SER A 324 7.96 -16.94 -10.27
CA SER A 324 8.96 -17.63 -11.10
C SER A 324 10.22 -16.78 -11.30
N LEU A 325 10.05 -15.48 -11.55
CA LEU A 325 11.15 -14.53 -11.69
C LEU A 325 11.98 -14.38 -10.40
N LEU A 326 11.32 -14.40 -9.23
CA LEU A 326 11.93 -14.04 -7.95
C LEU A 326 12.53 -15.22 -7.15
N LYS A 327 12.43 -16.47 -7.63
CA LYS A 327 12.86 -17.67 -6.88
C LYS A 327 14.27 -17.59 -6.26
N VAL A 328 15.19 -16.86 -6.90
CA VAL A 328 16.57 -16.68 -6.40
C VAL A 328 17.10 -15.26 -6.66
N ILE A 329 16.21 -14.33 -6.99
CA ILE A 329 16.55 -13.03 -7.58
C ILE A 329 15.82 -11.92 -6.82
N ILE A 330 16.51 -10.80 -6.56
CA ILE A 330 15.86 -9.56 -6.10
C ILE A 330 15.50 -8.72 -7.32
N LEU A 331 14.25 -8.28 -7.44
CA LEU A 331 13.83 -7.34 -8.48
C LEU A 331 13.77 -5.92 -7.91
N LEU A 332 14.47 -4.98 -8.56
CA LEU A 332 14.40 -3.55 -8.28
C LEU A 332 13.66 -2.86 -9.43
N CYS A 333 12.64 -2.10 -9.07
CA CYS A 333 11.79 -1.36 -9.98
C CYS A 333 11.30 -0.08 -9.29
N SER A 334 10.96 0.94 -10.07
CA SER A 334 10.47 2.21 -9.53
C SER A 334 9.03 2.11 -9.03
N LEU A 335 8.79 2.64 -7.84
CA LEU A 335 7.49 2.72 -7.16
C LEU A 335 6.36 3.31 -8.02
N PHE A 336 6.67 4.25 -8.91
CA PHE A 336 5.66 4.99 -9.68
C PHE A 336 4.90 4.16 -10.71
N ASN A 337 5.42 3.00 -11.13
CA ASN A 337 4.74 2.13 -12.11
C ASN A 337 4.05 0.93 -11.46
N LEU A 338 4.23 0.75 -10.15
CA LEU A 338 3.61 -0.33 -9.39
C LEU A 338 2.44 0.14 -8.53
N LYS A 339 1.76 1.23 -8.92
CA LYS A 339 0.55 1.78 -8.25
C LYS A 339 -0.63 0.80 -8.10
N SER A 340 -0.43 -0.47 -8.42
CA SER A 340 -1.47 -1.49 -8.50
C SER A 340 -0.98 -2.90 -8.11
N PHE A 341 0.29 -3.10 -7.74
CA PHE A 341 0.85 -4.44 -7.43
C PHE A 341 1.20 -4.60 -5.97
#